data_AF-A0A2W4JVH6-F1
#
_entry.id   AF-A0A2W4JVH6-F1
#
_cell.length_a   1.000
_cell.length_b   1.000
_cell.length_c   1.000
_cell.angle_alpha   90.00
_cell.angle_beta   90.00
_cell.angle_gamma   90.00
#
_symmetry.space_group_name_H-M   'P 1'
#
loop_
_entity.id
_entity.type
_entity.pdbx_description
1 polymer ?
#
loop_
_entity_poly.entity_id
_entity_poly.type
_entity_poly.pdbx_seq_one_letter_code
_entity_poly.pdbx_strand_id
1 'polypeptide(L)' 'MPHYEGPLKLLMGPERIQSGWWDGAYERRDYFIAQTPARALLWIYRVAARGWYLHGWFA' A
#
# COMPACT_ATOMS: atom_id res chain seq x y z
N MET A 1 3.83 -9.98 5.41
CA MET A 1 3.14 -9.92 4.10
C MET A 1 1.79 -9.26 4.29
N PRO A 2 1.26 -8.50 3.31
CA PRO A 2 -0.04 -7.85 3.46
C PRO A 2 -1.17 -8.89 3.51
N HIS A 3 -2.12 -8.71 4.43
CA HIS A 3 -3.23 -9.63 4.67
C HIS A 3 -4.52 -8.84 4.92
N TYR A 4 -5.58 -9.17 4.21
CA TYR A 4 -6.91 -8.59 4.35
C TYR A 4 -7.92 -9.61 3.82
N GLU A 5 -8.72 -10.20 4.72
CA GLU A 5 -9.62 -11.34 4.42
C GLU A 5 -8.89 -12.53 3.75
N GLY A 6 -7.59 -12.65 4.00
CA GLY A 6 -6.71 -13.62 3.36
C GLY A 6 -5.38 -12.99 2.89
N PRO A 7 -4.43 -13.81 2.41
CA PRO A 7 -3.17 -13.32 1.88
C PRO A 7 -3.42 -12.49 0.62
N LEU A 8 -2.83 -11.30 0.56
CA LEU A 8 -2.97 -10.42 -0.59
C LEU A 8 -1.91 -10.71 -1.66
N LYS A 9 -2.35 -10.83 -2.91
CA LYS A 9 -1.45 -10.91 -4.07
C LYS A 9 -1.16 -9.51 -4.58
N LEU A 10 0.10 -9.09 -4.57
CA LEU A 10 0.51 -7.83 -5.20
C LEU A 10 0.45 -7.98 -6.73
N LEU A 11 -0.31 -7.10 -7.39
CA LEU A 11 -0.47 -7.09 -8.84
C LEU A 11 0.37 -6.01 -9.52
N MET A 12 0.54 -4.86 -8.87
CA MET A 12 1.28 -3.72 -9.40
C MET A 12 2.02 -2.96 -8.28
N GLY A 13 3.13 -2.32 -8.62
CA GLY A 13 3.95 -1.50 -7.72
C GLY A 13 5.35 -2.10 -7.44
N PRO A 14 6.17 -1.43 -6.61
CA PRO A 14 5.83 -0.22 -5.87
C PRO A 14 5.86 1.04 -6.73
N GLU A 15 4.82 1.89 -6.61
CA GLU A 15 4.91 3.31 -6.92
C GLU A 15 5.31 4.07 -5.64
N ARG A 16 6.33 4.94 -5.72
CA ARG A 16 6.85 5.65 -4.54
C ARG A 16 6.40 7.09 -4.52
N ILE A 17 5.77 7.49 -3.41
CA ILE A 17 5.45 8.88 -3.11
C ILE A 17 6.24 9.30 -1.87
N GLN A 18 6.99 10.39 -2.01
CA GLN A 18 7.72 11.04 -0.93
C GLN A 18 7.10 12.40 -0.65
N SER A 19 6.85 12.70 0.62
CA SER A 19 6.28 13.96 1.09
C SER A 19 7.06 14.49 2.29
N GLY A 20 6.84 15.74 2.66
CA GLY A 20 7.42 16.35 3.87
C GLY A 20 8.94 16.55 3.83
N TRP A 21 9.53 16.66 2.64
CA TRP A 21 10.96 16.94 2.48
C TRP A 21 11.30 18.42 2.74
N TRP A 22 10.31 19.32 2.73
CA TRP A 22 10.49 20.76 2.95
C TRP A 22 10.22 21.22 4.40
N ASP A 23 9.50 20.42 5.20
CA ASP A 23 9.06 20.78 6.56
C ASP A 23 9.59 19.83 7.65
N GLY A 24 10.41 18.85 7.27
CA GLY A 24 10.96 17.86 8.19
C GLY A 24 10.00 16.72 8.55
N ALA A 25 8.77 16.73 8.03
CA ALA A 25 7.79 15.65 8.20
C ALA A 25 7.96 14.56 7.13
N TYR A 26 9.20 14.15 6.87
CA TYR A 26 9.53 13.26 5.76
C TYR A 26 8.80 11.91 5.90
N GLU A 27 8.02 11.57 4.88
CA GLU A 27 7.27 10.33 4.80
C GLU A 27 7.49 9.70 3.42
N ARG A 28 7.72 8.38 3.41
CA ARG A 28 7.92 7.60 2.19
C ARG A 28 6.92 6.45 2.15
N ARG A 29 6.01 6.49 1.18
CA ARG A 29 4.98 5.49 0.98
C ARG A 29 5.22 4.75 -0.33
N ASP A 30 5.24 3.43 -0.25
CA ASP A 30 5.34 2.54 -1.40
C ASP A 30 3.94 1.97 -1.67
N TYR A 31 3.27 2.42 -2.71
CA TYR A 31 1.90 2.05 -3.08
C TYR A 31 1.86 0.85 -4.02
N PHE A 32 0.81 0.04 -3.87
CA PHE A 32 0.58 -1.17 -4.65
C PHE A 32 -0.91 -1.34 -4.94
N ILE A 33 -1.20 -1.99 -6.07
CA ILE A 33 -2.51 -2.64 -6.29
C ILE A 33 -2.37 -4.08 -5.82
N ALA A 34 -3.25 -4.50 -4.92
CA ALA A 34 -3.30 -5.86 -4.41
C ALA A 34 -4.65 -6.51 -4.68
N GLN A 35 -4.69 -7.84 -4.73
CA GLN A 35 -5.89 -8.63 -4.95
C GLN A 35 -6.15 -9.57 -3.76
N THR A 36 -7.40 -9.59 -3.28
CA THR A 36 -7.87 -10.54 -2.26
C THR A 36 -8.12 -11.92 -2.87
N PRO A 37 -8.27 -12.99 -2.05
CA PRO A 37 -8.71 -14.29 -2.54
C PRO A 37 -10.06 -14.23 -3.29
N ALA A 38 -10.94 -13.30 -2.89
CA ALA A 38 -12.24 -13.04 -3.53
C ALA A 38 -12.15 -12.16 -4.79
N ARG A 39 -10.94 -11.95 -5.34
CA ARG A 39 -10.66 -11.15 -6.55
C ARG A 39 -10.88 -9.64 -6.44
N ALA A 40 -11.28 -9.13 -5.28
CA ALA A 40 -11.40 -7.69 -5.06
C ALA A 40 -10.03 -7.00 -5.18
N LEU A 41 -10.00 -5.81 -5.78
CA LEU A 41 -8.81 -5.00 -5.93
C LEU A 41 -8.72 -3.96 -4.80
N LEU A 42 -7.55 -3.91 -4.17
CA LEU A 42 -7.24 -3.01 -3.07
C LEU A 42 -6.10 -2.07 -3.47
N TRP A 43 -6.21 -0.82 -3.07
CA TRP A 43 -5.11 0.12 -3.06
C TRP A 43 -4.48 0.11 -1.67
N ILE A 44 -3.23 -0.34 -1.58
CA ILE A 44 -2.51 -0.46 -0.31
C ILE A 44 -1.17 0.26 -0.39
N TYR A 45 -0.60 0.61 0.75
CA TYR A 45 0.76 1.12 0.81
C TYR A 45 1.55 0.56 1.97
N ARG A 46 2.87 0.59 1.84
CA ARG A 46 3.81 0.28 2.90
C ARG A 46 4.60 1.52 3.28
N VAL A 47 4.73 1.74 4.58
CA VAL A 47 5.72 2.65 5.14
C VAL A 47 6.86 1.82 5.72
N ALA A 48 8.11 2.21 5.43
CA ALA A 48 9.28 1.53 5.95
C ALA A 48 9.23 1.47 7.49
N ALA A 49 9.61 0.33 8.08
CA ALA A 49 9.51 0.01 9.52
C ALA A 49 8.11 0.05 10.17
N ARG A 50 7.11 0.75 9.59
CA ARG A 50 5.76 0.91 10.16
C ARG A 50 4.75 -0.12 9.65
N GLY A 51 4.98 -0.68 8.46
CA GLY A 51 4.19 -1.80 7.94
C GLY A 51 3.23 -1.40 6.83
N TRP A 52 2.18 -2.20 6.68
CA TRP A 52 1.21 -2.14 5.57
C TRP A 52 -0.08 -1.45 6.01
N TYR A 53 -0.66 -0.69 5.09
CA TYR A 53 -1.86 0.09 5.31
C TYR A 53 -2.80 -0.04 4.11
N LEU A 54 -4.10 -0.12 4.37
CA LEU A 54 -5.14 -0.05 3.35
C LEU A 54 -5.44 1.42 3.04
N HIS A 55 -5.36 1.80 1.77
CA HIS A 55 -5.80 3.11 1.30
C HIS A 55 -7.28 3.08 0.90
N GLY A 56 -7.70 2.05 0.17
CA GLY A 56 -9.09 1.89 -0.25
C GLY A 56 -9.34 0.71 -1.19
N TRP A 57 -10.56 0.61 -1.70
CA TRP A 57 -10.99 -0.39 -2.68
C TRP A 57 -11.21 0.26 -4.05
N PHE A 58 -11.00 -0.50 -5.11
CA PHE A 58 -11.48 -0.13 -6.45
C PHE A 58 -12.91 -0.67 -6.66
N ALA A 59 -13.77 0.12 -7.29
CA ALA A 59 -15.18 -0.21 -7.62
C ALA A 59 -15.41 -0.14 -9.12
#